data_AF-G9G814-F1
#
_entry.id   AF-G9G814-F1
#
_cell.length_a   1.000
_cell.length_b   1.000
_cell.length_c   1.000
_cell.angle_alpha   90.00
_cell.angle_beta   90.00
_cell.angle_gamma   90.00
#
_symmetry.space_group_name_H-M   'P 1'
#
loop_
_entity.id
_entity.type
_entity.pdbx_description
1 polymer ?
#
loop_
_entity_poly.entity_id
_entity_poly.type
_entity_poly.pdbx_seq_one_letter_code
_entity_poly.pdbx_strand_id
1 'polypeptide(L)'
;SHSMRYFYTSVSRPGRGEPRFIAVGYVDDTQFVRFDSDAASQRMEPRAPWIEQEGPEYWDRNTRNVKAHSQTDRANLGTLRRYYNQSEDGSHTIQRMYGCDVGPDGRFLRGYQQDAYDGKDYIALNEDLRSWTAADMAAQITQRKWETAHEAEQWRAYLEGRCVEWLRRYLENGKETLQRTDAPKTHMTHHAVSDHEATLRCWALSFYPAEITLTWQRDGEDQTQDTELVETRPAGDGTFQKWASVVVPSGQEQRYTCHVQHEGLPKPLTLRW
;
A
#
# COMPACT_ATOMS: atom_id res chain seq x y z
N SER A 1 -1.12 14.83 -5.43
CA SER A 1 -0.48 13.82 -6.32
C SER A 1 -1.26 12.54 -6.16
N HIS A 2 -1.15 11.61 -7.10
CA HIS A 2 -1.89 10.35 -7.03
C HIS A 2 -1.02 9.17 -7.44
N SER A 3 -1.39 7.98 -7.01
CA SER A 3 -0.72 6.73 -7.36
C SER A 3 -1.71 5.66 -7.80
N MET A 4 -1.28 4.76 -8.68
CA MET A 4 -1.97 3.51 -8.96
C MET A 4 -1.01 2.36 -8.70
N ARG A 5 -1.41 1.41 -7.86
CA ARG A 5 -0.60 0.25 -7.47
C ARG A 5 -1.37 -1.05 -7.62
N TYR A 6 -0.69 -2.08 -8.10
CA TYR A 6 -1.17 -3.46 -8.06
C TYR A 6 -0.28 -4.27 -7.13
N PHE A 7 -0.91 -5.09 -6.30
CA PHE A 7 -0.24 -6.00 -5.36
C PHE A 7 -0.67 -7.42 -5.65
N TYR A 8 0.29 -8.26 -6.02
CA TYR A 8 0.08 -9.68 -6.28
C TYR A 8 0.72 -10.50 -5.17
N THR A 9 0.08 -11.58 -4.79
CA THR A 9 0.59 -12.53 -3.81
C THR A 9 0.27 -13.95 -4.24
N SER A 10 1.31 -14.76 -4.37
CA SER A 10 1.25 -16.16 -4.74
C SER A 10 1.82 -17.01 -3.64
N VAL A 11 1.00 -17.89 -3.05
CA VAL A 11 1.40 -18.74 -1.92
C VAL A 11 1.31 -20.21 -2.34
N SER A 12 2.45 -20.90 -2.39
CA SER A 12 2.47 -22.36 -2.62
C SER A 12 1.88 -23.08 -1.41
N ARG A 13 1.24 -24.24 -1.63
CA ARG A 13 0.62 -25.04 -0.57
C ARG A 13 0.80 -26.53 -0.84
N PRO A 14 2.03 -27.07 -0.69
CA PRO A 14 2.32 -28.48 -0.97
C PRO A 14 1.29 -29.42 -0.31
N GLY A 15 0.78 -30.38 -1.08
CA GLY A 15 -0.25 -31.32 -0.63
C GLY A 15 -1.68 -30.75 -0.53
N ARG A 16 -1.90 -29.46 -0.85
CA ARG A 16 -3.23 -28.80 -0.79
C ARG A 16 -3.64 -28.14 -2.11
N GLY A 17 -3.11 -28.63 -3.23
CA GLY A 17 -3.41 -28.14 -4.57
C GLY A 17 -2.43 -27.07 -5.06
N GLU A 18 -2.85 -26.32 -6.09
CA GLU A 18 -2.03 -25.30 -6.74
C GLU A 18 -1.81 -24.07 -5.86
N PRO A 19 -0.73 -23.31 -6.07
CA PRO A 19 -0.51 -22.04 -5.37
C PRO A 19 -1.73 -21.12 -5.49
N ARG A 20 -2.13 -20.52 -4.36
CA ARG A 20 -3.20 -19.51 -4.37
C ARG A 20 -2.61 -18.19 -4.84
N PHE A 21 -3.26 -17.57 -5.83
CA PHE A 21 -2.92 -16.26 -6.36
C PHE A 21 -4.00 -15.25 -6.00
N ILE A 22 -3.60 -14.14 -5.38
CA ILE A 22 -4.46 -13.00 -5.07
C ILE A 22 -3.86 -11.77 -5.74
N ALA A 23 -4.70 -10.98 -6.40
CA ALA A 23 -4.32 -9.68 -6.93
C ALA A 23 -5.30 -8.62 -6.45
N VAL A 24 -4.78 -7.47 -6.03
CA VAL A 24 -5.57 -6.28 -5.68
C VAL A 24 -4.98 -5.04 -6.34
N GLY A 25 -5.86 -4.12 -6.73
CA GLY A 25 -5.48 -2.84 -7.31
C GLY A 25 -5.99 -1.68 -6.47
N TYR A 26 -5.15 -0.67 -6.29
CA TYR A 26 -5.43 0.56 -5.55
C TYR A 26 -5.19 1.78 -6.42
N VAL A 27 -6.05 2.79 -6.25
CA VAL A 27 -5.73 4.19 -6.57
C VAL A 27 -5.66 4.92 -5.24
N ASP A 28 -4.48 5.46 -4.93
CA ASP A 28 -4.13 5.95 -3.58
C ASP A 28 -4.49 4.91 -2.51
N ASP A 29 -5.27 5.29 -1.50
CA ASP A 29 -5.70 4.40 -0.43
C ASP A 29 -7.03 3.67 -0.72
N THR A 30 -7.55 3.77 -1.95
CA THR A 30 -8.84 3.19 -2.35
C THR A 30 -8.66 1.93 -3.20
N GLN A 31 -9.06 0.78 -2.67
CA GLN A 31 -9.09 -0.47 -3.43
C GLN A 31 -10.19 -0.41 -4.50
N PHE A 32 -9.85 -0.75 -5.75
CA PHE A 32 -10.82 -0.71 -6.86
C PHE A 32 -11.05 -2.05 -7.55
N VAL A 33 -10.11 -2.99 -7.45
CA VAL A 33 -10.25 -4.33 -8.03
C VAL A 33 -9.66 -5.43 -7.13
N ARG A 34 -10.19 -6.65 -7.31
CA ARG A 34 -9.65 -7.87 -6.69
C ARG A 34 -9.82 -9.08 -7.61
N PHE A 35 -8.84 -9.97 -7.59
CA PHE A 35 -8.92 -11.33 -8.11
C PHE A 35 -8.43 -12.31 -7.05
N ASP A 36 -9.04 -13.49 -6.99
CA ASP A 36 -8.65 -14.60 -6.11
C ASP A 36 -8.80 -15.91 -6.87
N SER A 37 -7.71 -16.68 -7.00
CA SER A 37 -7.73 -17.95 -7.72
C SER A 37 -8.57 -19.02 -7.01
N ASP A 38 -8.83 -18.87 -5.72
CA ASP A 38 -9.67 -19.80 -4.95
C ASP A 38 -11.17 -19.43 -5.03
N ALA A 39 -11.53 -18.29 -5.62
CA ALA A 39 -12.92 -17.93 -5.83
C ALA A 39 -13.58 -18.81 -6.91
N ALA A 40 -14.87 -19.12 -6.76
CA ALA A 40 -15.59 -19.99 -7.69
C ALA A 40 -15.65 -19.45 -9.14
N SER A 41 -15.77 -18.13 -9.30
CA SER A 41 -15.86 -17.47 -10.61
C SER A 41 -14.48 -17.24 -11.25
N GLN A 42 -13.42 -17.12 -10.42
CA GLN A 42 -12.07 -16.69 -10.81
C GLN A 42 -12.09 -15.54 -11.83
N ARG A 43 -12.70 -14.40 -11.46
CA ARG A 43 -12.77 -13.19 -12.29
C ARG A 43 -12.16 -12.01 -11.56
N MET A 44 -11.71 -11.01 -12.32
CA MET A 44 -11.42 -9.70 -11.76
C MET A 44 -12.75 -9.05 -11.37
N GLU A 45 -12.86 -8.66 -10.11
CA GLU A 45 -14.09 -8.14 -9.51
C GLU A 45 -13.92 -6.66 -9.12
N PRO A 46 -14.96 -5.82 -9.32
CA PRO A 46 -14.95 -4.45 -8.85
C PRO A 46 -14.97 -4.38 -7.31
N ARG A 47 -14.30 -3.37 -6.77
CA ARG A 47 -14.29 -3.01 -5.34
C ARG A 47 -14.57 -1.53 -5.08
N ALA A 48 -14.78 -0.74 -6.14
CA ALA A 48 -15.20 0.65 -6.04
C ALA A 48 -16.30 0.95 -7.08
N PRO A 49 -17.30 1.80 -6.77
CA PRO A 49 -18.40 2.08 -7.70
C PRO A 49 -17.96 2.64 -9.05
N TRP A 50 -16.95 3.51 -9.06
CA TRP A 50 -16.48 4.19 -10.26
C TRP A 50 -15.79 3.27 -11.28
N ILE A 51 -15.39 2.05 -10.91
CA ILE A 51 -14.84 1.07 -11.86
C ILE A 51 -15.94 0.23 -12.52
N GLU A 52 -17.14 0.16 -11.94
CA GLU A 52 -18.24 -0.70 -12.45
C GLU A 52 -18.74 -0.27 -13.84
N GLN A 53 -18.53 0.99 -14.22
CA GLN A 53 -18.85 1.52 -15.55
C GLN A 53 -17.94 0.97 -16.66
N GLU A 54 -16.82 0.33 -16.33
CA GLU A 54 -15.96 -0.27 -17.35
C GLU A 54 -16.66 -1.43 -18.05
N GLY A 55 -16.56 -1.47 -19.38
CA GLY A 55 -17.23 -2.45 -20.21
C GLY A 55 -16.70 -3.89 -20.05
N PRO A 56 -17.41 -4.89 -20.58
CA PRO A 56 -17.04 -6.30 -20.45
C PRO A 56 -15.62 -6.61 -20.97
N GLU A 57 -15.17 -5.91 -22.01
CA GLU A 57 -13.81 -6.07 -22.57
C GLU A 57 -12.71 -5.76 -21.55
N TYR A 58 -12.92 -4.77 -20.67
CA TYR A 58 -12.01 -4.44 -19.59
C TYR A 58 -11.89 -5.61 -18.61
N TRP A 59 -13.02 -6.14 -18.15
CA TRP A 59 -13.08 -7.22 -17.18
C TRP A 59 -12.52 -8.53 -17.74
N ASP A 60 -12.84 -8.85 -18.98
CA ASP A 60 -12.34 -10.05 -19.67
C ASP A 60 -10.84 -9.98 -19.91
N ARG A 61 -10.33 -8.81 -20.33
CA ARG A 61 -8.89 -8.61 -20.53
C ARG A 61 -8.13 -8.70 -19.22
N ASN A 62 -8.57 -8.01 -18.17
CA ASN A 62 -7.90 -8.02 -16.87
C ASN A 62 -7.97 -9.41 -16.21
N THR A 63 -9.11 -10.11 -16.32
CA THR A 63 -9.24 -11.51 -15.86
C THR A 63 -8.25 -12.43 -16.57
N ARG A 64 -8.13 -12.33 -17.90
CA ARG A 64 -7.13 -13.10 -18.65
C ARG A 64 -5.70 -12.79 -18.21
N ASN A 65 -5.37 -11.51 -18.02
CA ASN A 65 -4.04 -11.08 -17.60
C ASN A 65 -3.65 -11.65 -16.22
N VAL A 66 -4.54 -11.59 -15.22
CA VAL A 66 -4.23 -12.13 -13.89
C VAL A 66 -4.20 -13.65 -13.86
N LYS A 67 -5.01 -14.33 -14.68
CA LYS A 67 -4.90 -15.79 -14.86
C LYS A 67 -3.59 -16.20 -15.52
N ALA A 68 -3.12 -15.44 -16.51
CA ALA A 68 -1.81 -15.68 -17.10
C ALA A 68 -0.69 -15.46 -16.07
N HIS A 69 -0.76 -14.39 -15.28
CA HIS A 69 0.21 -14.12 -14.22
C HIS A 69 0.20 -15.22 -13.14
N SER A 70 -0.95 -15.74 -12.75
CA SER A 70 -0.99 -16.83 -11.75
C SER A 70 -0.30 -18.10 -12.22
N GLN A 71 -0.35 -18.42 -13.52
CA GLN A 71 0.41 -19.54 -14.09
C GLN A 71 1.91 -19.24 -14.14
N THR A 72 2.30 -18.00 -14.47
CA THR A 72 3.70 -17.56 -14.42
C THR A 72 4.26 -17.66 -13.00
N ASP A 73 3.53 -17.18 -12.00
CA ASP A 73 3.96 -17.24 -10.60
C ASP A 73 4.07 -18.69 -10.08
N ARG A 74 3.16 -19.57 -10.50
CA ARG A 74 3.27 -21.00 -10.23
C ARG A 74 4.59 -21.58 -10.76
N ALA A 75 4.96 -21.26 -12.00
CA ALA A 75 6.24 -21.70 -12.57
C ALA A 75 7.44 -21.05 -11.88
N ASN A 76 7.32 -19.78 -11.48
CA ASN A 76 8.35 -19.05 -10.75
C ASN A 76 8.58 -19.61 -9.36
N LEU A 77 7.54 -20.01 -8.62
CA LEU A 77 7.67 -20.68 -7.31
C LEU A 77 8.55 -21.95 -7.42
N GLY A 78 8.33 -22.77 -8.44
CA GLY A 78 9.17 -23.95 -8.71
C GLY A 78 10.60 -23.61 -9.15
N THR A 79 10.81 -22.44 -9.75
CA THR A 79 12.14 -21.97 -10.17
C THR A 79 12.92 -21.38 -8.99
N LEU A 80 12.30 -20.53 -8.19
CA LEU A 80 12.89 -19.94 -6.99
C LEU A 80 13.26 -21.01 -5.97
N ARG A 81 12.38 -22.01 -5.75
CA ARG A 81 12.70 -23.18 -4.91
C ARG A 81 14.02 -23.84 -5.32
N ARG A 82 14.27 -23.99 -6.63
CA ARG A 82 15.51 -24.55 -7.16
C ARG A 82 16.70 -23.62 -6.97
N TYR A 83 16.55 -22.32 -7.21
CA TYR A 83 17.63 -21.35 -7.00
C TYR A 83 18.11 -21.31 -5.54
N TYR A 84 17.19 -21.47 -4.59
CA TYR A 84 17.48 -21.47 -3.17
C TYR A 84 17.72 -22.86 -2.56
N ASN A 85 17.72 -23.93 -3.37
CA ASN A 85 17.88 -25.32 -2.92
C ASN A 85 16.90 -25.71 -1.78
N GLN A 86 15.66 -25.26 -1.88
CA GLN A 86 14.62 -25.47 -0.86
C GLN A 86 13.85 -26.79 -1.08
N SER A 87 13.32 -27.36 0.01
CA SER A 87 12.53 -28.60 0.00
C SER A 87 11.16 -28.44 -0.67
N GLU A 88 10.61 -29.53 -1.22
CA GLU A 88 9.29 -29.50 -1.87
C GLU A 88 8.11 -29.36 -0.91
N ASP A 89 8.29 -29.74 0.35
CA ASP A 89 7.25 -29.70 1.39
C ASP A 89 7.04 -28.29 1.98
N GLY A 90 7.90 -27.34 1.62
CA GLY A 90 7.86 -25.96 2.10
C GLY A 90 6.79 -25.12 1.39
N SER A 91 6.01 -24.37 2.17
CA SER A 91 5.18 -23.28 1.67
C SER A 91 6.05 -22.05 1.42
N HIS A 92 5.94 -21.46 0.24
CA HIS A 92 6.72 -20.31 -0.21
C HIS A 92 5.81 -19.24 -0.79
N THR A 93 6.27 -17.99 -0.72
CA THR A 93 5.49 -16.82 -1.15
C THR A 93 6.26 -15.99 -2.15
N ILE A 94 5.63 -15.65 -3.28
CA ILE A 94 6.05 -14.55 -4.16
C ILE A 94 5.10 -13.38 -3.94
N GLN A 95 5.66 -12.20 -3.74
CA GLN A 95 4.91 -10.95 -3.72
C GLN A 95 5.44 -10.04 -4.82
N ARG A 96 4.53 -9.31 -5.48
CA ARG A 96 4.89 -8.32 -6.48
C ARG A 96 4.11 -7.03 -6.25
N MET A 97 4.79 -5.91 -6.31
CA MET A 97 4.19 -4.58 -6.35
C MET A 97 4.68 -3.86 -7.60
N TYR A 98 3.75 -3.27 -8.35
CA TYR A 98 4.09 -2.38 -9.44
C TYR A 98 3.06 -1.28 -9.60
N GLY A 99 3.45 -0.19 -10.24
CA GLY A 99 2.55 0.93 -10.46
C GLY A 99 3.27 2.25 -10.73
N CYS A 100 2.51 3.34 -10.80
CA CYS A 100 3.01 4.65 -11.16
C CYS A 100 2.45 5.73 -10.23
N ASP A 101 3.26 6.76 -10.04
CA ASP A 101 2.89 7.99 -9.34
C ASP A 101 2.82 9.14 -10.34
N VAL A 102 1.83 10.01 -10.18
CA VAL A 102 1.64 11.21 -11.00
C VAL A 102 1.53 12.48 -10.15
N GLY A 103 2.04 13.58 -10.71
CA GLY A 103 1.95 14.90 -10.12
C GLY A 103 0.53 15.46 -10.16
N PRO A 104 0.29 16.63 -9.55
CA PRO A 104 -1.01 17.33 -9.65
C PRO A 104 -1.41 17.67 -11.09
N ASP A 105 -0.44 17.84 -12.00
CA ASP A 105 -0.66 18.03 -13.43
C ASP A 105 -0.90 16.71 -14.20
N GLY A 106 -0.97 15.59 -13.48
CA GLY A 106 -1.13 14.25 -14.00
C GLY A 106 0.10 13.69 -14.71
N ARG A 107 1.25 14.38 -14.72
CA ARG A 107 2.47 13.89 -15.38
C ARG A 107 3.15 12.81 -14.54
N PHE A 108 3.79 11.87 -15.23
CA PHE A 108 4.57 10.80 -14.61
C PHE A 108 5.65 11.38 -13.70
N LEU A 109 5.71 10.89 -12.45
CA LEU A 109 6.76 11.22 -11.50
C LEU A 109 7.70 10.03 -11.30
N ARG A 110 7.13 8.85 -11.04
CA ARG A 110 7.89 7.66 -10.68
C ARG A 110 7.12 6.39 -11.02
N GLY A 111 7.85 5.33 -11.32
CA GLY A 111 7.33 4.00 -11.59
C GLY A 111 7.98 2.97 -10.69
N TYR A 112 7.28 1.87 -10.45
CA TYR A 112 7.71 0.78 -9.58
C TYR A 112 7.44 -0.55 -10.25
N GLN A 113 8.37 -1.48 -10.09
CA GLN A 113 8.18 -2.90 -10.29
C GLN A 113 9.16 -3.58 -9.34
N GLN A 114 8.67 -4.32 -8.36
CA GLN A 114 9.49 -5.02 -7.39
C GLN A 114 8.84 -6.32 -6.97
N ASP A 115 9.68 -7.34 -6.83
CA ASP A 115 9.30 -8.67 -6.39
C ASP A 115 10.00 -9.01 -5.07
N ALA A 116 9.32 -9.74 -4.22
CA ALA A 116 9.83 -10.30 -2.98
C ALA A 116 9.55 -11.81 -2.94
N TYR A 117 10.46 -12.55 -2.29
CA TYR A 117 10.35 -13.99 -2.07
C TYR A 117 10.47 -14.30 -0.57
N ASP A 118 9.50 -15.04 -0.04
CA ASP A 118 9.39 -15.37 1.40
C ASP A 118 9.53 -14.14 2.33
N GLY A 119 8.92 -13.02 1.91
CA GLY A 119 8.89 -11.76 2.66
C GLY A 119 10.17 -10.93 2.60
N LYS A 120 11.15 -11.31 1.78
CA LYS A 120 12.40 -10.56 1.56
C LYS A 120 12.45 -10.02 0.14
N ASP A 121 13.02 -8.83 -0.03
CA ASP A 121 13.27 -8.26 -1.35
C ASP A 121 14.03 -9.26 -2.23
N TYR A 122 13.60 -9.41 -3.49
CA TYR A 122 14.20 -10.30 -4.45
C TYR A 122 14.84 -9.51 -5.60
N ILE A 123 14.04 -8.75 -6.35
CA ILE A 123 14.52 -7.91 -7.44
C ILE A 123 13.63 -6.68 -7.61
N ALA A 124 14.22 -5.53 -7.91
CA ALA A 124 13.49 -4.28 -8.13
C ALA A 124 14.00 -3.53 -9.36
N LEU A 125 13.07 -2.97 -10.14
CA LEU A 125 13.37 -2.02 -11.21
C LEU A 125 13.79 -0.69 -10.57
N ASN A 126 14.96 -0.19 -10.97
CA ASN A 126 15.49 1.06 -10.45
C ASN A 126 14.67 2.26 -10.96
N GLU A 127 14.82 3.41 -10.30
CA GLU A 127 14.11 4.64 -10.64
C GLU A 127 14.36 5.12 -12.07
N ASP A 128 15.48 4.71 -12.68
CA ASP A 128 15.80 4.99 -14.09
C ASP A 128 14.93 4.23 -15.10
N LEU A 129 14.13 3.25 -14.63
CA LEU A 129 13.29 2.34 -15.40
C LEU A 129 14.04 1.55 -16.48
N ARG A 130 15.34 1.32 -16.26
CA ARG A 130 16.25 0.70 -17.23
C ARG A 130 17.12 -0.37 -16.60
N SER A 131 17.47 -0.23 -15.33
CA SER A 131 18.35 -1.14 -14.61
C SER A 131 17.64 -1.82 -13.45
N TRP A 132 18.23 -2.91 -12.97
CA TRP A 132 17.67 -3.75 -11.90
C TRP A 132 18.61 -3.77 -10.70
N THR A 133 18.02 -3.81 -9.50
CA THR A 133 18.73 -4.16 -8.27
C THR A 133 18.29 -5.55 -7.83
N ALA A 134 19.23 -6.49 -7.80
CA ALA A 134 19.05 -7.85 -7.31
C ALA A 134 19.51 -7.96 -5.86
N ALA A 135 18.69 -8.57 -5.00
CA ALA A 135 18.97 -8.66 -3.57
C ALA A 135 20.07 -9.68 -3.21
N ASP A 136 20.22 -10.74 -4.02
CA ASP A 136 21.20 -11.80 -3.79
C ASP A 136 21.64 -12.51 -5.09
N MET A 137 22.48 -13.53 -4.95
CA MET A 137 23.00 -14.31 -6.09
C MET A 137 21.92 -15.06 -6.87
N ALA A 138 20.81 -15.45 -6.23
CA ALA A 138 19.69 -16.11 -6.91
C ALA A 138 18.89 -15.09 -7.74
N ALA A 139 18.68 -13.88 -7.20
CA ALA A 139 18.08 -12.77 -7.93
C ALA A 139 18.91 -12.31 -9.12
N GLN A 140 20.25 -12.36 -9.04
CA GLN A 140 21.14 -12.05 -10.18
C GLN A 140 20.91 -12.99 -11.38
N ILE A 141 20.47 -14.24 -11.15
CA ILE A 141 20.11 -15.15 -12.25
C ILE A 141 18.90 -14.61 -13.02
N THR A 142 17.90 -14.10 -12.30
CA THR A 142 16.71 -13.47 -12.90
C THR A 142 17.06 -12.16 -13.58
N GLN A 143 17.89 -11.31 -12.94
CA GLN A 143 18.39 -10.08 -13.53
C GLN A 143 19.00 -10.30 -14.92
N ARG A 144 19.95 -11.24 -15.05
CA ARG A 144 20.60 -11.54 -16.35
C ARG A 144 19.59 -11.98 -17.43
N LYS A 145 18.58 -12.76 -17.05
CA LYS A 145 17.50 -13.20 -17.96
C LYS A 145 16.67 -12.00 -18.42
N TRP A 146 16.29 -11.13 -17.50
CA TRP A 146 15.47 -9.94 -17.78
C TRP A 146 16.22 -8.90 -18.59
N GLU A 147 17.53 -8.72 -18.36
CA GLU A 147 18.40 -7.88 -19.18
C GLU A 147 18.51 -8.42 -20.61
N THR A 148 18.71 -9.74 -20.77
CA THR A 148 18.76 -10.38 -22.10
C THR A 148 17.44 -10.26 -22.85
N ALA A 149 16.31 -10.29 -22.13
CA ALA A 149 14.97 -10.17 -22.68
C ALA A 149 14.46 -8.72 -22.80
N HIS A 150 15.28 -7.72 -22.43
CA HIS A 150 14.91 -6.30 -22.44
C HIS A 150 13.62 -6.00 -21.65
N GLU A 151 13.38 -6.71 -20.54
CA GLU A 151 12.14 -6.59 -19.75
C GLU A 151 11.93 -5.17 -19.19
N ALA A 152 13.00 -4.46 -18.86
CA ALA A 152 12.93 -3.08 -18.36
C ALA A 152 12.26 -2.14 -19.37
N GLU A 153 12.47 -2.34 -20.68
CA GLU A 153 11.86 -1.52 -21.72
C GLU A 153 10.34 -1.71 -21.79
N GLN A 154 9.87 -2.96 -21.62
CA GLN A 154 8.44 -3.29 -21.57
C GLN A 154 7.77 -2.67 -20.33
N TRP A 155 8.41 -2.77 -19.18
CA TRP A 155 7.93 -2.15 -17.94
C TRP A 155 7.89 -0.64 -18.06
N ARG A 156 8.95 -0.02 -18.58
CA ARG A 156 8.98 1.42 -18.81
C ARG A 156 7.84 1.87 -19.72
N ALA A 157 7.60 1.19 -20.84
CA ALA A 157 6.49 1.51 -21.74
C ALA A 157 5.11 1.39 -21.06
N TYR A 158 4.93 0.41 -20.18
CA TYR A 158 3.71 0.31 -19.37
C TYR A 158 3.59 1.44 -18.33
N LEU A 159 4.66 1.70 -17.58
CA LEU A 159 4.67 2.63 -16.44
C LEU A 159 4.54 4.08 -16.89
N GLU A 160 5.26 4.50 -17.93
CA GLU A 160 5.19 5.86 -18.48
C GLU A 160 3.93 6.09 -19.34
N GLY A 161 3.36 5.03 -19.92
CA GLY A 161 2.18 5.09 -20.79
C GLY A 161 0.90 4.61 -20.12
N ARG A 162 0.56 3.34 -20.31
CA ARG A 162 -0.73 2.75 -19.91
C ARG A 162 -1.07 2.98 -18.44
N CYS A 163 -0.09 2.86 -17.53
CA CYS A 163 -0.33 3.08 -16.11
C CYS A 163 -0.86 4.49 -15.84
N VAL A 164 -0.17 5.51 -16.37
CA VAL A 164 -0.56 6.92 -16.23
C VAL A 164 -1.89 7.22 -16.90
N GLU A 165 -2.12 6.69 -18.11
CA GLU A 165 -3.37 6.86 -18.85
C GLU A 165 -4.58 6.31 -18.06
N TRP A 166 -4.46 5.10 -17.52
CA TRP A 166 -5.52 4.48 -16.72
C TRP A 166 -5.72 5.19 -15.39
N LEU A 167 -4.64 5.60 -14.70
CA LEU A 167 -4.74 6.36 -13.46
C LEU A 167 -5.52 7.67 -13.68
N ARG A 168 -5.20 8.43 -14.75
CA ARG A 168 -5.95 9.66 -15.08
C ARG A 168 -7.42 9.39 -15.34
N ARG A 169 -7.74 8.33 -16.09
CA ARG A 169 -9.14 7.93 -16.34
C ARG A 169 -9.86 7.59 -15.03
N TYR A 170 -9.22 6.85 -14.13
CA TYR A 170 -9.82 6.50 -12.83
C TYR A 170 -10.02 7.72 -11.94
N LEU A 171 -9.07 8.66 -11.92
CA LEU A 171 -9.19 9.91 -11.17
C LEU A 171 -10.35 10.78 -11.68
N GLU A 172 -10.62 10.78 -12.98
CA GLU A 172 -11.79 11.48 -13.54
C GLU A 172 -13.09 10.74 -13.19
N ASN A 173 -13.13 9.43 -13.44
CA ASN A 173 -14.27 8.56 -13.18
C ASN A 173 -14.69 8.54 -11.71
N GLY A 174 -13.71 8.55 -10.80
CA GLY A 174 -13.89 8.44 -9.36
C GLY A 174 -13.67 9.75 -8.62
N LYS A 175 -13.72 10.90 -9.31
CA LYS A 175 -13.35 12.23 -8.80
C LYS A 175 -13.96 12.55 -7.43
N GLU A 176 -15.23 12.26 -7.22
CA GLU A 176 -15.93 12.52 -5.94
C GLU A 176 -15.35 11.75 -4.75
N THR A 177 -14.69 10.60 -5.01
CA THR A 177 -14.12 9.72 -3.98
C THR A 177 -12.61 9.78 -3.90
N LEU A 178 -11.91 9.87 -5.04
CA LEU A 178 -10.45 9.78 -5.12
C LEU A 178 -9.77 11.14 -4.95
N GLN A 179 -10.46 12.23 -5.27
CA GLN A 179 -9.96 13.60 -5.10
C GLN A 179 -10.60 14.28 -3.89
N ARG A 180 -11.29 13.53 -3.03
CA ARG A 180 -11.79 14.04 -1.75
C ARG A 180 -10.67 14.05 -0.73
N THR A 181 -10.75 14.98 0.18
CA THR A 181 -9.87 15.02 1.35
C THR A 181 -10.74 15.24 2.58
N ASP A 182 -10.83 14.23 3.43
CA ASP A 182 -11.66 14.25 4.64
C ASP A 182 -10.77 14.63 5.82
N ALA A 183 -11.00 15.79 6.41
CA ALA A 183 -10.21 16.27 7.55
C ALA A 183 -10.46 15.41 8.81
N PRO A 184 -9.42 15.13 9.62
CA PRO A 184 -9.57 14.33 10.83
C PRO A 184 -10.48 15.02 11.84
N LYS A 185 -11.45 14.26 12.35
CA LYS A 185 -12.20 14.61 13.56
C LYS A 185 -11.30 14.30 14.75
N THR A 186 -10.84 15.36 15.40
CA THR A 186 -9.89 15.25 16.50
C THR A 186 -10.55 15.49 17.84
N HIS A 187 -10.12 14.72 18.84
CA HIS A 187 -10.51 14.93 20.23
C HIS A 187 -9.45 14.36 21.16
N MET A 188 -9.52 14.75 22.43
CA MET A 188 -8.62 14.27 23.46
C MET A 188 -9.38 13.51 24.53
N THR A 189 -8.73 12.48 25.06
CA THR A 189 -9.21 11.68 26.18
C THR A 189 -8.17 11.69 27.28
N HIS A 190 -8.63 11.74 28.53
CA HIS A 190 -7.82 11.75 29.73
C HIS A 190 -8.20 10.54 30.59
N HIS A 191 -7.20 9.74 30.96
CA HIS A 191 -7.39 8.56 31.78
C HIS A 191 -6.43 8.61 32.97
N ALA A 192 -6.94 8.75 34.19
CA ALA A 192 -6.10 8.66 35.38
C ALA A 192 -5.53 7.23 35.51
N VAL A 193 -4.22 7.12 35.66
CA VAL A 193 -3.50 5.84 35.84
C VAL A 193 -3.19 5.63 37.32
N SER A 194 -2.79 6.71 38.01
CA SER A 194 -2.56 6.76 39.46
C SER A 194 -2.86 8.16 40.00
N ASP A 195 -2.67 8.38 41.30
CA ASP A 195 -2.78 9.71 41.93
C ASP A 195 -1.69 10.70 41.44
N HIS A 196 -0.70 10.22 40.69
CA HIS A 196 0.44 11.01 40.23
C HIS A 196 0.52 11.12 38.70
N GLU A 197 -0.21 10.29 37.97
CA GLU A 197 -0.09 10.17 36.52
C GLU A 197 -1.43 9.95 35.82
N ALA A 198 -1.55 10.52 34.63
CA ALA A 198 -2.64 10.30 33.71
C ALA A 198 -2.12 10.04 32.29
N THR A 199 -2.88 9.29 31.50
CA THR A 199 -2.65 9.17 30.07
C THR A 199 -3.49 10.20 29.34
N LEU A 200 -2.83 11.06 28.55
CA LEU A 200 -3.49 11.87 27.54
C LEU A 200 -3.41 11.14 26.21
N ARG A 201 -4.56 10.94 25.56
CA ARG A 201 -4.63 10.33 24.22
C ARG A 201 -5.32 11.27 23.25
N CYS A 202 -4.60 11.59 22.19
CA CYS A 202 -5.05 12.40 21.07
C CYS A 202 -5.54 11.48 19.95
N TRP A 203 -6.78 11.66 19.54
CA TRP A 203 -7.43 10.89 18.49
C TRP A 203 -7.54 11.69 17.21
N ALA A 204 -7.33 11.01 16.08
CA ALA A 204 -7.74 11.46 14.76
C ALA A 204 -8.61 10.37 14.15
N LEU A 205 -9.85 10.71 13.78
CA LEU A 205 -10.84 9.78 13.25
C LEU A 205 -11.42 10.28 11.92
N SER A 206 -11.90 9.34 11.11
CA SER A 206 -12.66 9.61 9.88
C SER A 206 -11.92 10.52 8.89
N PHE A 207 -10.62 10.31 8.70
CA PHE A 207 -9.81 11.07 7.74
C PHE A 207 -9.46 10.25 6.50
N TYR A 208 -9.21 10.94 5.40
CA TYR A 208 -8.73 10.39 4.13
C TYR A 208 -7.93 11.48 3.39
N PRO A 209 -6.75 11.18 2.81
CA PRO A 209 -6.06 9.88 2.71
C PRO A 209 -5.46 9.38 4.05
N ALA A 210 -4.78 8.23 4.04
CA ALA A 210 -4.22 7.62 5.25
C ALA A 210 -3.04 8.37 5.86
N GLU A 211 -2.34 9.18 5.06
CA GLU A 211 -1.17 9.93 5.50
C GLU A 211 -1.57 11.01 6.51
N ILE A 212 -1.04 10.89 7.73
CA ILE A 212 -1.34 11.80 8.83
C ILE A 212 -0.18 11.82 9.82
N THR A 213 0.10 12.98 10.40
CA THR A 213 1.11 13.14 11.44
C THR A 213 0.43 13.56 12.74
N LEU A 214 0.64 12.76 13.80
CA LEU A 214 0.23 13.06 15.17
C LEU A 214 1.50 13.12 16.03
N THR A 215 1.75 14.26 16.66
CA THR A 215 2.88 14.43 17.59
C THR A 215 2.43 15.04 18.91
N TRP A 216 3.12 14.67 19.97
CA TRP A 216 2.97 15.30 21.28
C TRP A 216 4.16 16.20 21.57
N GLN A 217 3.87 17.39 22.08
CA GLN A 217 4.87 18.32 22.58
C GLN A 217 4.62 18.62 24.05
N ARG A 218 5.70 18.81 24.81
CA ARG A 218 5.70 19.34 26.17
C ARG A 218 6.45 20.66 26.17
N ASP A 219 5.78 21.76 26.51
CA ASP A 219 6.35 23.12 26.45
C ASP A 219 7.02 23.47 25.10
N GLY A 220 6.53 22.85 24.02
CA GLY A 220 7.06 23.02 22.66
C GLY A 220 8.14 22.01 22.23
N GLU A 221 8.55 21.08 23.09
CA GLU A 221 9.52 20.03 22.76
C GLU A 221 8.84 18.70 22.43
N ASP A 222 9.19 18.09 21.29
CA ASP A 222 8.62 16.82 20.83
C ASP A 222 8.91 15.65 21.79
N GLN A 223 7.89 14.85 22.08
CA GLN A 223 7.94 13.72 23.03
C GLN A 223 7.98 12.37 22.32
N THR A 224 8.75 12.25 21.23
CA THR A 224 8.72 11.07 20.34
C THR A 224 9.05 9.74 21.05
N GLN A 225 9.95 9.74 22.03
CA GLN A 225 10.33 8.52 22.76
C GLN A 225 9.27 8.09 23.79
N ASP A 226 8.55 9.05 24.37
CA ASP A 226 7.55 8.83 25.41
C ASP A 226 6.11 8.71 24.85
N THR A 227 5.97 8.86 23.54
CA THR A 227 4.69 8.76 22.84
C THR A 227 4.44 7.33 22.37
N GLU A 228 3.36 6.74 22.87
CA GLU A 228 2.76 5.55 22.26
C GLU A 228 1.97 5.97 21.03
N LEU A 229 2.44 5.57 19.85
CA LEU A 229 1.82 5.88 18.56
C LEU A 229 1.39 4.60 17.86
N VAL A 230 0.09 4.46 17.58
CA VAL A 230 -0.41 3.30 16.82
C VAL A 230 -0.24 3.51 15.32
N GLU A 231 -0.12 2.40 14.58
CA GLU A 231 -0.24 2.41 13.13
C GLU A 231 -1.59 3.00 12.69
N THR A 232 -1.58 3.69 11.55
CA THR A 232 -2.81 4.19 10.95
C THR A 232 -3.62 2.98 10.49
N ARG A 233 -4.89 2.90 10.90
CA ARG A 233 -5.73 1.72 10.65
C ARG A 233 -7.03 2.11 9.94
N PRO A 234 -7.54 1.26 9.03
CA PRO A 234 -8.78 1.52 8.32
C PRO A 234 -9.99 1.45 9.27
N ALA A 235 -10.98 2.30 9.05
CA ALA A 235 -12.26 2.28 9.77
C ALA A 235 -13.31 1.36 9.12
N GLY A 236 -13.10 0.97 7.85
CA GLY A 236 -13.99 0.07 7.09
C GLY A 236 -15.00 0.78 6.20
N ASP A 237 -15.11 2.11 6.29
CA ASP A 237 -15.97 2.98 5.48
C ASP A 237 -15.19 3.78 4.41
N GLY A 238 -13.94 3.41 4.18
CA GLY A 238 -13.00 4.12 3.31
C GLY A 238 -12.24 5.26 4.00
N THR A 239 -12.41 5.46 5.32
CA THR A 239 -11.61 6.39 6.12
C THR A 239 -10.63 5.68 7.05
N PHE A 240 -9.78 6.46 7.70
CA PHE A 240 -8.75 6.01 8.61
C PHE A 240 -8.91 6.59 10.03
N GLN A 241 -8.23 5.95 10.97
CA GLN A 241 -8.13 6.38 12.36
C GLN A 241 -6.72 6.14 12.89
N LYS A 242 -6.26 7.02 13.78
CA LYS A 242 -4.97 6.95 14.46
C LYS A 242 -5.09 7.61 15.83
N TRP A 243 -4.25 7.21 16.77
CA TRP A 243 -4.10 7.94 18.02
C TRP A 243 -2.64 7.93 18.48
N ALA A 244 -2.32 8.93 19.29
CA ALA A 244 -1.04 9.07 19.97
C ALA A 244 -1.33 9.34 21.45
N SER A 245 -0.62 8.68 22.37
CA SER A 245 -0.75 8.95 23.80
C SER A 245 0.58 9.13 24.51
N VAL A 246 0.54 9.94 25.56
CA VAL A 246 1.65 10.20 26.48
C VAL A 246 1.17 10.02 27.92
N VAL A 247 2.05 9.51 28.78
CA VAL A 247 1.84 9.52 30.23
C VAL A 247 2.34 10.84 30.77
N VAL A 248 1.50 11.54 31.52
CA VAL A 248 1.80 12.88 32.04
C VAL A 248 1.61 12.92 33.55
N PRO A 249 2.44 13.68 34.29
CA PRO A 249 2.20 13.92 35.71
C PRO A 249 0.89 14.68 35.93
N SER A 250 0.13 14.29 36.95
CA SER A 250 -1.11 14.97 37.31
C SER A 250 -0.87 16.46 37.61
N GLY A 251 -1.71 17.32 37.02
CA GLY A 251 -1.61 18.77 37.11
C GLY A 251 -0.66 19.42 36.10
N GLN A 252 0.01 18.63 35.24
CA GLN A 252 0.86 19.13 34.15
C GLN A 252 0.23 18.98 32.77
N GLU A 253 -1.03 18.58 32.66
CA GLU A 253 -1.72 18.26 31.41
C GLU A 253 -1.69 19.44 30.42
N GLN A 254 -1.82 20.67 30.93
CA GLN A 254 -1.83 21.90 30.11
C GLN A 254 -0.48 22.24 29.44
N ARG A 255 0.62 21.62 29.91
CA ARG A 255 1.94 21.74 29.28
C ARG A 255 2.07 20.90 28.02
N TYR A 256 1.15 19.94 27.83
CA TYR A 256 1.17 19.02 26.71
C TYR A 256 0.21 19.47 25.61
N THR A 257 0.70 19.46 24.37
CA THR A 257 -0.08 19.76 23.18
C THR A 257 0.02 18.61 22.18
N CYS A 258 -1.12 18.19 21.64
CA CYS A 258 -1.14 17.31 20.47
C CYS A 258 -1.18 18.16 19.20
N HIS A 259 -0.32 17.83 18.23
CA HIS A 259 -0.27 18.48 16.93
C HIS A 259 -0.71 17.49 15.86
N VAL A 260 -1.64 17.92 15.00
CA VAL A 260 -2.21 17.09 13.93
C VAL A 260 -2.00 17.78 12.59
N GLN A 261 -1.33 17.08 11.67
CA GLN A 261 -1.14 17.50 10.28
C GLN A 261 -1.80 16.50 9.35
N HIS A 262 -2.59 16.99 8.40
CA HIS A 262 -3.29 16.20 7.41
C HIS A 262 -3.60 17.10 6.20
N GLU A 263 -3.57 16.57 4.98
CA GLU A 263 -3.85 17.34 3.75
C GLU A 263 -5.21 18.05 3.78
N GLY A 264 -6.21 17.42 4.39
CA GLY A 264 -7.55 17.98 4.51
C GLY A 264 -7.68 19.14 5.50
N LEU A 265 -6.62 19.45 6.25
CA LEU A 265 -6.60 20.57 7.17
C LEU A 265 -5.98 21.80 6.48
N PRO A 266 -6.66 22.97 6.47
CA PRO A 266 -6.09 24.19 5.89
C PRO A 266 -4.87 24.70 6.69
N LYS A 267 -4.75 24.31 7.96
CA LYS A 267 -3.60 24.55 8.83
C LYS A 267 -3.49 23.41 9.85
N PRO A 268 -2.29 23.08 10.34
CA PRO A 268 -2.14 22.14 11.45
C PRO A 268 -3.00 22.50 12.65
N LEU A 269 -3.54 21.49 13.33
CA LEU A 269 -4.28 21.67 14.58
C LEU A 269 -3.35 21.50 15.77
N THR A 270 -3.56 22.31 16.81
CA THR A 270 -2.94 22.15 18.13
C THR A 270 -4.06 21.96 19.14
N LEU A 271 -4.02 20.85 19.87
CA LEU A 271 -5.03 20.45 20.84
C LEU A 271 -4.41 20.39 22.24
N ARG A 272 -5.21 20.75 23.24
CA ARG A 272 -4.92 20.58 24.67
C ARG A 272 -6.12 19.93 25.35
N TRP A 273 -5.88 19.30 26.49
CA TRP A 273 -6.95 18.74 27.32
C TRP A 273 -7.75 19.86 27.99
#